data_AF-A0ABD3WD54-F1
#
_entry.id   AF-A0ABD3WD54-F1
#
_cell.length_a   1.000
_cell.length_b   1.000
_cell.length_c   1.000
_cell.angle_alpha   90.00
_cell.angle_beta   90.00
_cell.angle_gamma   90.00
#
_symmetry.space_group_name_H-M   'P 1'
#
loop_
_entity.id
_entity.type
_entity.pdbx_description
1 polymer ?
#
loop_
_entity_poly.entity_id
_entity_poly.type
_entity_poly.pdbx_seq_one_letter_code
_entity_poly.pdbx_strand_id
1 'polypeptide(L)'
;MRPKHISVVKFSNINTCLCQRHQNMVLKLKALTSLGIPTSETPDVYVEQRSDEEIGEGIVSISEEKIKFSERKRVDVEKKGKFFKRMKIVSVEKKLTEFRKHIHRVKEQYGQSRRLKDILPTTHAICHMDFAENYTCGFAEEIQSAYFDKNPNAVMLHPVVIYTKDNEDEVKVKHKSQVVVSDEWSHTSLTVFVIMKHVVKEVKAVLQNVEMKRADFFSIVAHHDTIVPGIKASWLYFEAGHGKGPCDGVLHTATIQSTDDFFQWGKTQENSALRYIFVPKSQCTEALEELSNLVGKHVKGTIQVHAVISLGKGIIAVRNTSCFCDKCFIDGQPVPACDGWTVHQMSETNIQVTELMECNKINTDELHQVNRYVAAIYESRWYVGQVSEYDKDDQECNINFMVAGKTLSNGLRNHIRFGYQVPTYCAHWMSR
;
A
#
# COMPACT_ATOMS: atom_id res chain seq x y z
N MET A 1 0.39 -2.34 -25.62
CA MET A 1 -0.64 -3.08 -26.39
C MET A 1 -1.00 -4.36 -25.63
N ARG A 2 -2.20 -4.93 -25.82
CA ARG A 2 -2.63 -6.19 -25.19
C ARG A 2 -2.47 -7.36 -26.18
N PRO A 3 -1.96 -8.55 -25.77
CA PRO A 3 -1.89 -9.72 -26.64
C PRO A 3 -3.26 -10.17 -27.17
N LYS A 4 -3.31 -10.66 -28.41
CA LYS A 4 -4.56 -11.02 -29.12
C LYS A 4 -5.40 -12.10 -28.44
N HIS A 5 -4.78 -12.97 -27.64
CA HIS A 5 -5.47 -14.06 -26.92
C HIS A 5 -6.14 -13.60 -25.60
N ILE A 6 -5.88 -12.36 -25.13
CA ILE A 6 -6.48 -11.86 -23.87
C ILE A 6 -7.82 -11.20 -24.18
N SER A 7 -8.90 -11.97 -23.98
CA SER A 7 -10.28 -11.50 -24.09
C SER A 7 -10.55 -10.23 -23.28
N VAL A 8 -11.29 -9.29 -23.87
CA VAL A 8 -11.78 -8.10 -23.16
C VAL A 8 -12.83 -8.51 -22.14
N VAL A 9 -12.72 -7.98 -20.92
CA VAL A 9 -13.68 -8.18 -19.84
C VAL A 9 -15.05 -7.65 -20.25
N LYS A 10 -16.08 -8.50 -20.22
CA LYS A 10 -17.47 -8.06 -20.36
C LYS A 10 -18.04 -7.89 -18.95
N PHE A 11 -18.22 -6.65 -18.51
CA PHE A 11 -18.67 -6.32 -17.14
C PHE A 11 -20.09 -6.84 -16.81
N SER A 12 -20.91 -7.10 -17.83
CA SER A 12 -22.21 -7.76 -17.71
C SER A 12 -22.15 -9.29 -17.59
N ASN A 13 -20.99 -9.91 -17.87
CA ASN A 13 -20.82 -11.37 -17.83
C ASN A 13 -19.94 -11.81 -16.64
N ILE A 14 -20.55 -12.59 -15.77
CA ILE A 14 -19.96 -13.14 -14.54
C ILE A 14 -18.75 -14.06 -14.78
N ASN A 15 -18.65 -14.69 -15.95
CA ASN A 15 -17.52 -15.55 -16.32
C ASN A 15 -16.30 -14.74 -16.80
N THR A 16 -16.46 -13.43 -17.02
CA THR A 16 -15.37 -12.54 -17.47
C THR A 16 -15.09 -11.38 -16.52
N CYS A 17 -16.01 -11.07 -15.60
CA CYS A 17 -15.85 -10.03 -14.59
C CYS A 17 -15.91 -10.61 -13.17
N LEU A 18 -14.76 -10.59 -12.49
CA LEU A 18 -14.62 -11.06 -11.11
C LEU A 18 -15.02 -10.00 -10.07
N CYS A 19 -15.32 -8.76 -10.48
CA CYS A 19 -15.72 -7.72 -9.53
C CYS A 19 -17.10 -8.02 -8.92
N GLN A 20 -17.14 -8.20 -7.60
CA GLN A 20 -18.37 -8.50 -6.89
C GLN A 20 -19.40 -7.36 -6.98
N ARG A 21 -18.95 -6.11 -7.08
CA ARG A 21 -19.82 -4.93 -7.22
C ARG A 21 -20.50 -4.91 -8.60
N HIS A 22 -19.79 -5.22 -9.68
CA HIS A 22 -20.39 -5.44 -11.01
C HIS A 22 -21.41 -6.57 -11.01
N GLN A 23 -21.05 -7.74 -10.46
CA GLN A 23 -21.97 -8.88 -10.37
C GLN A 23 -23.25 -8.52 -9.60
N ASN A 24 -23.13 -7.76 -8.51
CA ASN A 24 -24.27 -7.30 -7.73
C ASN A 24 -25.12 -6.26 -8.51
N MET A 25 -24.49 -5.38 -9.29
CA MET A 25 -25.21 -4.45 -10.16
C MET A 25 -25.95 -5.18 -11.30
N VAL A 26 -25.37 -6.22 -11.90
CA VAL A 26 -26.06 -7.07 -12.89
C VAL A 26 -27.31 -7.74 -12.29
N LEU A 27 -27.25 -8.18 -11.03
CA LEU A 27 -28.42 -8.72 -10.33
C LEU A 27 -29.49 -7.63 -10.07
N LYS A 28 -29.09 -6.39 -9.77
CA LYS A 28 -30.02 -5.25 -9.67
C LYS A 28 -30.68 -4.92 -11.01
N LEU A 29 -29.91 -4.81 -12.09
CA LEU A 29 -30.45 -4.53 -13.43
C LEU A 29 -31.49 -5.58 -13.85
N LYS A 30 -31.20 -6.87 -13.64
CA LYS A 30 -32.15 -7.96 -13.92
C LYS A 30 -33.45 -7.82 -13.12
N ALA A 31 -33.38 -7.41 -11.86
CA ALA A 31 -34.58 -7.15 -11.05
C ALA A 31 -35.39 -5.97 -11.58
N LEU A 32 -34.73 -4.90 -12.05
CA LEU A 32 -35.38 -3.75 -12.67
C LEU A 32 -36.04 -4.15 -14.02
N THR A 33 -35.38 -4.98 -14.83
CA THR A 33 -35.98 -5.54 -16.06
C THR A 33 -37.24 -6.36 -15.77
N SER A 34 -37.25 -7.19 -14.71
CA SER A 34 -38.46 -7.95 -14.32
C SER A 34 -39.61 -7.07 -13.80
N LEU A 35 -39.34 -5.81 -13.46
CA LEU A 35 -40.34 -4.81 -13.08
C LEU A 35 -40.74 -3.91 -14.26
N GLY A 36 -40.32 -4.23 -15.49
CA GLY A 36 -40.67 -3.47 -16.69
C GLY A 36 -39.76 -2.27 -16.99
N ILE A 37 -38.72 -2.01 -16.18
CA ILE A 37 -37.73 -0.96 -16.49
C ILE A 37 -36.74 -1.52 -17.52
N PRO A 38 -36.68 -0.99 -18.75
CA PRO A 38 -35.75 -1.51 -19.77
C PRO A 38 -34.30 -1.20 -19.37
N THR A 39 -33.49 -2.24 -19.19
CA THR A 39 -32.05 -2.13 -18.88
C THR A 39 -31.22 -3.00 -19.84
N SER A 40 -31.13 -2.58 -21.10
CA SER A 40 -30.31 -3.24 -22.14
C SER A 40 -28.81 -2.93 -22.04
N GLU A 41 -28.46 -1.94 -21.23
CA GLU A 41 -27.11 -1.39 -21.07
C GLU A 41 -26.21 -2.23 -20.13
N THR A 42 -24.90 -1.96 -20.16
CA THR A 42 -23.97 -2.51 -19.17
C THR A 42 -24.11 -1.77 -17.82
N PRO A 43 -23.68 -2.38 -16.70
CA PRO A 43 -23.71 -1.74 -15.38
C PRO A 43 -23.14 -0.32 -15.33
N ASP A 44 -22.00 -0.10 -16.01
CA ASP A 44 -21.27 1.17 -16.05
C ASP A 44 -22.07 2.24 -16.79
N VAL A 45 -22.54 1.93 -18.00
CA VAL A 45 -23.35 2.84 -18.83
C VAL A 45 -24.63 3.22 -18.10
N TYR A 46 -25.30 2.25 -17.48
CA TYR A 46 -26.57 2.47 -16.77
C TYR A 46 -26.48 3.51 -15.65
N VAL A 47 -25.38 3.51 -14.88
CA VAL A 47 -25.19 4.46 -13.78
C VAL A 47 -24.52 5.77 -14.18
N GLU A 48 -24.03 5.88 -15.41
CA GLU A 48 -23.47 7.10 -15.99
C GLU A 48 -24.51 7.94 -16.73
N GLN A 49 -25.51 7.29 -17.35
CA GLN A 49 -26.57 7.95 -18.12
C GLN A 49 -27.80 8.35 -17.31
N ARG A 50 -27.86 7.98 -16.02
CA ARG A 50 -28.98 8.29 -15.12
C ARG A 50 -28.43 8.80 -13.80
N SER A 51 -29.14 9.70 -13.13
CA SER A 51 -28.92 10.24 -11.78
C SER A 51 -29.39 9.25 -10.68
N ASP A 52 -29.18 9.54 -9.38
CA ASP A 52 -29.70 8.65 -8.31
C ASP A 52 -31.21 8.89 -8.14
N GLU A 53 -31.62 10.11 -8.47
CA GLU A 53 -32.96 10.67 -8.48
C GLU A 53 -33.83 9.99 -9.55
N GLU A 54 -33.44 10.01 -10.84
CA GLU A 54 -34.20 9.35 -11.93
C GLU A 54 -34.38 7.85 -11.70
N ILE A 55 -33.39 7.17 -11.11
CA ILE A 55 -33.50 5.73 -10.80
C ILE A 55 -34.40 5.52 -9.57
N GLY A 56 -34.35 6.42 -8.58
CA GLY A 56 -35.25 6.43 -7.43
C GLY A 56 -36.71 6.69 -7.83
N GLU A 57 -36.95 7.66 -8.69
CA GLU A 57 -38.26 8.00 -9.26
C GLU A 57 -38.80 6.83 -10.11
N GLY A 58 -37.97 6.26 -11.00
CA GLY A 58 -38.33 5.08 -11.77
C GLY A 58 -38.75 3.90 -10.88
N ILE A 59 -38.03 3.66 -9.77
CA ILE A 59 -38.36 2.65 -8.76
C ILE A 59 -39.70 2.95 -8.07
N VAL A 60 -39.90 4.19 -7.59
CA VAL A 60 -41.11 4.60 -6.86
C VAL A 60 -42.34 4.62 -7.78
N SER A 61 -42.18 4.98 -9.05
CA SER A 61 -43.27 5.03 -10.04
C SER A 61 -43.83 3.66 -10.44
N ILE A 62 -43.13 2.56 -10.10
CA ILE A 62 -43.44 1.20 -10.55
C ILE A 62 -43.84 0.26 -9.41
N SER A 63 -43.51 0.57 -8.14
CA SER A 63 -43.98 -0.24 -7.01
C SER A 63 -44.21 0.57 -5.73
N GLU A 64 -45.42 0.44 -5.18
CA GLU A 64 -45.74 0.89 -3.81
C GLU A 64 -45.05 0.02 -2.74
N GLU A 65 -44.61 -1.20 -3.10
CA GLU A 65 -43.87 -2.09 -2.20
C GLU A 65 -42.35 -1.85 -2.20
N LYS A 66 -41.70 -2.22 -1.09
CA LYS A 66 -40.23 -2.15 -0.96
C LYS A 66 -39.53 -3.15 -1.89
N ILE A 67 -38.87 -2.65 -2.93
CA ILE A 67 -38.09 -3.49 -3.86
C ILE A 67 -36.95 -4.24 -3.15
N LYS A 68 -36.98 -5.57 -3.30
CA LYS A 68 -36.00 -6.51 -2.76
C LYS A 68 -34.94 -6.88 -3.80
N PHE A 69 -33.76 -6.27 -3.73
CA PHE A 69 -32.66 -6.58 -4.65
C PHE A 69 -31.87 -7.82 -4.23
N SER A 70 -31.46 -8.64 -5.19
CA SER A 70 -30.53 -9.75 -4.96
C SER A 70 -29.08 -9.25 -4.93
N GLU A 71 -28.36 -9.48 -3.82
CA GLU A 71 -26.94 -9.18 -3.66
C GLU A 71 -26.16 -10.45 -3.28
N ARG A 72 -25.00 -10.72 -3.89
CA ARG A 72 -24.07 -11.75 -3.41
C ARG A 72 -23.27 -11.21 -2.22
N LYS A 73 -23.37 -11.89 -1.07
CA LYS A 73 -22.69 -11.54 0.18
C LYS A 73 -22.03 -12.78 0.81
N ARG A 74 -20.89 -12.58 1.49
CA ARG A 74 -20.36 -13.59 2.43
C ARG A 74 -21.28 -13.62 3.64
N VAL A 75 -21.88 -14.77 3.91
CA VAL A 75 -22.69 -15.03 5.10
C VAL A 75 -22.08 -16.19 5.87
N ASP A 76 -22.14 -16.12 7.19
CA ASP A 76 -21.75 -17.23 8.05
C ASP A 76 -22.78 -18.36 7.90
N VAL A 77 -22.29 -19.56 7.66
CA VAL A 77 -23.10 -20.78 7.51
C VAL A 77 -22.58 -21.77 8.54
N GLU A 78 -23.48 -22.36 9.31
CA GLU A 78 -23.13 -23.46 10.19
C GLU A 78 -23.24 -24.80 9.45
N LYS A 79 -22.27 -25.70 9.66
CA LYS A 79 -22.34 -27.11 9.25
C LYS A 79 -21.57 -27.95 10.26
N LYS A 80 -22.23 -28.93 10.88
CA LYS A 80 -21.66 -29.81 11.91
C LYS A 80 -20.99 -29.02 13.06
N GLY A 81 -21.66 -28.00 13.60
CA GLY A 81 -21.15 -27.18 14.72
C GLY A 81 -19.99 -26.24 14.39
N LYS A 82 -19.62 -26.09 13.10
CA LYS A 82 -18.59 -25.15 12.65
C LYS A 82 -19.18 -24.07 11.75
N PHE A 83 -18.85 -22.81 12.04
CA PHE A 83 -19.19 -21.67 11.21
C PHE A 83 -18.14 -21.46 10.11
N PHE A 84 -18.59 -21.26 8.87
CA PHE A 84 -17.74 -20.94 7.73
C PHE A 84 -18.44 -19.91 6.84
N LYS A 85 -17.66 -18.95 6.31
CA LYS A 85 -18.19 -17.90 5.44
C LYS A 85 -18.37 -18.44 4.02
N ARG A 86 -19.63 -18.49 3.55
CA ARG A 86 -19.97 -18.89 2.18
C ARG A 86 -20.61 -17.72 1.44
N MET A 87 -20.34 -17.60 0.14
CA MET A 87 -21.09 -16.71 -0.73
C MET A 87 -22.51 -17.23 -0.90
N LYS A 88 -23.52 -16.41 -0.58
CA LYS A 88 -24.93 -16.64 -0.93
C LYS A 88 -25.52 -15.37 -1.56
N ILE A 89 -26.58 -15.55 -2.33
CA ILE A 89 -27.45 -14.44 -2.73
C ILE A 89 -28.39 -14.15 -1.55
N VAL A 90 -28.53 -12.87 -1.20
CA VAL A 90 -29.41 -12.35 -0.14
C VAL A 90 -30.23 -11.19 -0.68
N SER A 91 -31.44 -11.01 -0.14
CA SER A 91 -32.30 -9.87 -0.43
C SER A 91 -31.86 -8.65 0.38
N VAL A 92 -31.69 -7.49 -0.26
CA VAL A 92 -31.20 -6.26 0.38
C VAL A 92 -31.84 -4.99 -0.19
N GLU A 93 -32.31 -4.09 0.67
CA GLU A 93 -32.64 -2.70 0.35
C GLU A 93 -31.34 -1.87 0.32
N LYS A 94 -30.87 -1.41 -0.85
CA LYS A 94 -29.56 -0.73 -0.98
C LYS A 94 -29.48 0.29 -2.11
N LYS A 95 -29.04 1.52 -1.77
CA LYS A 95 -28.76 2.64 -2.70
C LYS A 95 -27.68 2.31 -3.74
N LEU A 96 -27.63 3.08 -4.84
CA LEU A 96 -26.72 2.88 -5.98
C LEU A 96 -25.41 3.69 -5.88
N THR A 97 -25.41 4.76 -5.10
CA THR A 97 -24.26 5.62 -4.75
C THR A 97 -22.90 4.90 -4.62
N GLU A 98 -22.83 3.78 -3.89
CA GLU A 98 -21.58 3.02 -3.68
C GLU A 98 -21.03 2.36 -4.96
N PHE A 99 -21.90 2.01 -5.92
CA PHE A 99 -21.46 1.50 -7.21
C PHE A 99 -20.95 2.62 -8.13
N ARG A 100 -21.55 3.83 -8.10
CA ARG A 100 -21.00 5.00 -8.82
C ARG A 100 -19.63 5.40 -8.31
N LYS A 101 -19.45 5.54 -7.00
CA LYS A 101 -18.14 5.82 -6.38
C LYS A 101 -17.08 4.81 -6.81
N HIS A 102 -17.49 3.55 -6.98
CA HIS A 102 -16.63 2.48 -7.43
C HIS A 102 -16.24 2.62 -8.91
N ILE A 103 -17.18 2.81 -9.83
CA ILE A 103 -16.87 3.05 -11.26
C ILE A 103 -16.00 4.30 -11.45
N HIS A 104 -16.27 5.37 -10.69
CA HIS A 104 -15.41 6.56 -10.66
C HIS A 104 -13.97 6.21 -10.25
N ARG A 105 -13.75 5.49 -9.13
CA ARG A 105 -12.40 5.07 -8.72
C ARG A 105 -11.72 4.16 -9.74
N VAL A 106 -12.44 3.25 -10.40
CA VAL A 106 -11.89 2.41 -11.48
C VAL A 106 -11.37 3.28 -12.61
N LYS A 107 -12.21 4.18 -13.14
CA LYS A 107 -11.85 5.09 -14.23
C LYS A 107 -10.67 5.99 -13.85
N GLU A 108 -10.70 6.55 -12.64
CA GLU A 108 -9.66 7.43 -12.11
C GLU A 108 -8.31 6.68 -12.00
N GLN A 109 -8.26 5.52 -11.35
CA GLN A 109 -7.03 4.74 -11.22
C GLN A 109 -6.42 4.35 -12.56
N TYR A 110 -7.25 3.94 -13.53
CA TYR A 110 -6.78 3.65 -14.88
C TYR A 110 -6.35 4.90 -15.66
N GLY A 111 -7.00 6.05 -15.44
CA GLY A 111 -6.60 7.34 -15.99
C GLY A 111 -5.25 7.81 -15.46
N GLN A 112 -5.10 7.83 -14.14
CA GLN A 112 -3.87 8.21 -13.44
C GLN A 112 -2.71 7.25 -13.77
N SER A 113 -2.97 5.95 -13.92
CA SER A 113 -1.94 5.00 -14.36
C SER A 113 -1.47 5.20 -15.80
N ARG A 114 -2.31 5.73 -16.71
CA ARG A 114 -1.89 6.15 -18.05
C ARG A 114 -1.07 7.43 -17.97
N ARG A 115 -1.63 8.49 -17.38
CA ARG A 115 -0.97 9.78 -17.21
C ARG A 115 0.42 9.65 -16.58
N LEU A 116 0.56 8.82 -15.54
CA LEU A 116 1.85 8.56 -14.88
C LEU A 116 2.90 7.93 -15.81
N LYS A 117 2.51 7.11 -16.81
CA LYS A 117 3.44 6.56 -17.82
C LYS A 117 3.87 7.63 -18.82
N ASP A 118 2.96 8.52 -19.18
CA ASP A 118 3.21 9.60 -20.12
C ASP A 118 4.23 10.60 -19.53
N ILE A 119 4.02 11.01 -18.27
CA ILE A 119 4.86 11.99 -17.53
C ILE A 119 5.98 11.35 -16.69
N LEU A 120 6.29 10.06 -16.89
CA LEU A 120 7.32 9.35 -16.11
C LEU A 120 8.71 9.95 -16.39
N PRO A 121 9.48 10.42 -15.40
CA PRO A 121 10.86 10.85 -15.63
C PRO A 121 11.78 9.68 -15.95
N THR A 122 12.91 9.94 -16.62
CA THR A 122 13.91 8.92 -17.00
C THR A 122 14.55 8.21 -15.80
N THR A 123 14.62 8.87 -14.64
CA THR A 123 15.12 8.31 -13.36
C THR A 123 14.08 7.50 -12.58
N HIS A 124 12.90 7.23 -13.15
CA HIS A 124 11.79 6.61 -12.41
C HIS A 124 11.31 5.32 -13.06
N ALA A 125 10.79 4.40 -12.24
CA ALA A 125 10.21 3.15 -12.69
C ALA A 125 8.79 2.93 -12.14
N ILE A 126 7.91 2.39 -12.97
CA ILE A 126 6.60 1.91 -12.52
C ILE A 126 6.65 0.39 -12.51
N CYS A 127 6.54 -0.23 -11.35
CA CYS A 127 6.35 -1.66 -11.22
C CYS A 127 4.86 -1.96 -11.25
N HIS A 128 4.41 -2.86 -12.12
CA HIS A 128 3.06 -3.39 -12.11
C HIS A 128 3.14 -4.82 -11.59
N MET A 129 2.45 -5.12 -10.49
CA MET A 129 2.60 -6.37 -9.73
C MET A 129 1.22 -6.90 -9.39
N ASP A 130 0.84 -8.05 -9.93
CA ASP A 130 -0.48 -8.61 -9.68
C ASP A 130 -0.54 -9.38 -8.35
N PHE A 131 -1.70 -9.92 -8.02
CA PHE A 131 -1.78 -10.90 -6.94
C PHE A 131 -0.93 -12.13 -7.29
N ALA A 132 -0.15 -12.59 -6.32
CA ALA A 132 0.50 -13.89 -6.39
C ALA A 132 -0.57 -15.00 -6.40
N GLU A 133 -0.41 -15.98 -7.29
CA GLU A 133 -1.30 -17.12 -7.43
C GLU A 133 -0.53 -18.43 -7.24
N ASN A 134 -1.15 -19.39 -6.56
CA ASN A 134 -0.57 -20.72 -6.36
C ASN A 134 -1.11 -21.66 -7.44
N TYR A 135 -0.20 -22.18 -8.28
CA TYR A 135 -0.50 -23.15 -9.32
C TYR A 135 -0.12 -24.55 -8.84
N THR A 136 -1.06 -25.49 -8.92
CA THR A 136 -0.78 -26.90 -8.62
C THR A 136 0.09 -27.51 -9.74
N CYS A 137 1.22 -28.07 -9.36
CA CYS A 137 2.09 -28.87 -10.21
C CYS A 137 1.42 -30.21 -10.55
N GLY A 138 1.68 -30.74 -11.74
CA GLY A 138 1.10 -31.99 -12.23
C GLY A 138 2.18 -33.01 -12.55
N PHE A 139 1.99 -34.25 -12.09
CA PHE A 139 2.85 -35.37 -12.45
C PHE A 139 2.59 -35.80 -13.91
N ALA A 140 3.66 -36.16 -14.63
CA ALA A 140 3.51 -36.71 -15.98
C ALA A 140 3.01 -38.17 -15.94
N GLU A 141 3.42 -38.91 -14.92
CA GLU A 141 2.89 -40.22 -14.55
C GLU A 141 2.60 -40.21 -13.04
N GLU A 142 1.34 -40.40 -12.65
CA GLU A 142 0.92 -40.33 -11.24
C GLU A 142 0.97 -41.73 -10.60
N ILE A 143 2.00 -41.98 -9.79
CA ILE A 143 2.08 -43.19 -8.96
C ILE A 143 1.02 -43.15 -7.85
N GLN A 144 0.43 -44.30 -7.50
CA GLN A 144 -0.66 -44.38 -6.52
C GLN A 144 -0.33 -43.78 -5.14
N SER A 145 0.95 -43.66 -4.77
CA SER A 145 1.38 -42.98 -3.53
C SER A 145 1.21 -41.46 -3.58
N ALA A 146 1.27 -40.83 -4.76
CA ALA A 146 1.05 -39.38 -4.92
C ALA A 146 -0.36 -38.96 -4.50
N TYR A 147 -1.36 -39.84 -4.67
CA TYR A 147 -2.72 -39.66 -4.16
C TYR A 147 -2.80 -39.55 -2.62
N PHE A 148 -1.83 -40.14 -1.90
CA PHE A 148 -1.76 -40.07 -0.43
C PHE A 148 -0.88 -38.93 0.09
N ASP A 149 -0.07 -38.30 -0.77
CA ASP A 149 0.72 -37.13 -0.40
C ASP A 149 -0.19 -35.90 -0.26
N LYS A 150 -0.38 -35.46 0.99
CA LYS A 150 -1.36 -34.41 1.34
C LYS A 150 -0.88 -32.99 1.05
N ASN A 151 0.37 -32.83 0.64
CA ASN A 151 0.88 -31.57 0.12
C ASN A 151 0.73 -31.59 -1.41
N PRO A 152 -0.19 -30.81 -2.00
CA PRO A 152 -0.13 -30.60 -3.43
C PRO A 152 1.20 -29.91 -3.73
N ASN A 153 2.06 -30.52 -4.56
CA ASN A 153 3.18 -29.78 -5.13
C ASN A 153 2.59 -28.55 -5.82
N ALA A 154 2.97 -27.37 -5.37
CA ALA A 154 2.47 -26.12 -5.88
C ALA A 154 3.61 -25.14 -6.05
N VAL A 155 3.44 -24.22 -6.99
CA VAL A 155 4.36 -23.13 -7.26
C VAL A 155 3.60 -21.82 -7.12
N MET A 156 4.11 -20.91 -6.31
CA MET A 156 3.60 -19.55 -6.25
C MET A 156 4.24 -18.74 -7.40
N LEU A 157 3.38 -18.11 -8.21
CA LEU A 157 3.78 -17.26 -9.32
C LEU A 157 3.28 -15.84 -9.07
N HIS A 158 4.20 -14.87 -9.10
CA HIS A 158 3.91 -13.45 -8.95
C HIS A 158 4.41 -12.71 -10.21
N PRO A 159 3.51 -12.39 -11.16
CA PRO A 159 3.87 -11.68 -12.39
C PRO A 159 4.09 -10.19 -12.15
N VAL A 160 5.21 -9.67 -12.66
CA VAL A 160 5.65 -8.28 -12.52
C VAL A 160 6.02 -7.70 -13.88
N VAL A 161 5.56 -6.48 -14.18
CA VAL A 161 5.94 -5.72 -15.38
C VAL A 161 6.51 -4.37 -14.97
N ILE A 162 7.80 -4.17 -15.23
CA ILE A 162 8.52 -2.92 -14.94
C ILE A 162 8.43 -2.02 -16.19
N TYR A 163 8.05 -0.76 -16.02
CA TYR A 163 8.07 0.27 -17.05
C TYR A 163 9.11 1.34 -16.71
N THR A 164 9.88 1.75 -17.70
CA THR A 164 10.84 2.88 -17.64
C THR A 164 10.69 3.72 -18.91
N LYS A 165 11.20 4.95 -18.93
CA LYS A 165 11.43 5.65 -20.21
C LYS A 165 12.62 5.02 -20.95
N ASP A 166 12.68 5.30 -22.24
CA ASP A 166 13.87 5.07 -23.05
C ASP A 166 14.90 6.18 -22.76
N ASN A 167 16.19 5.83 -22.68
CA ASN A 167 17.26 6.82 -22.49
C ASN A 167 17.58 7.57 -23.80
N GLU A 168 17.20 6.98 -24.94
CA GLU A 168 17.39 7.56 -26.28
C GLU A 168 16.14 8.31 -26.78
N ASP A 169 14.98 8.06 -26.17
CA ASP A 169 13.67 8.60 -26.56
C ASP A 169 12.80 8.78 -25.30
N GLU A 170 12.91 9.95 -24.66
CA GLU A 170 12.18 10.26 -23.43
C GLU A 170 10.65 10.29 -23.60
N VAL A 171 10.12 10.21 -24.82
CA VAL A 171 8.68 10.05 -25.05
C VAL A 171 8.28 8.58 -24.85
N LYS A 172 9.10 7.65 -25.35
CA LYS A 172 8.82 6.22 -25.41
C LYS A 172 8.98 5.51 -24.07
N VAL A 173 7.97 4.71 -23.71
CA VAL A 173 7.98 3.86 -22.51
C VAL A 173 8.42 2.45 -22.89
N LYS A 174 9.59 2.02 -22.41
CA LYS A 174 10.06 0.63 -22.46
C LYS A 174 9.39 -0.18 -21.32
N HIS A 175 9.32 -1.50 -21.50
CA HIS A 175 8.86 -2.40 -20.44
C HIS A 175 9.63 -3.72 -20.43
N LYS A 176 9.78 -4.31 -19.25
CA LYS A 176 10.37 -5.63 -19.00
C LYS A 176 9.39 -6.43 -18.16
N SER A 177 9.03 -7.61 -18.63
CA SER A 177 8.12 -8.53 -17.94
C SER A 177 8.92 -9.63 -17.24
N GLN A 178 8.50 -10.00 -16.03
CA GLN A 178 9.16 -11.02 -15.24
C GLN A 178 8.15 -11.80 -14.36
N VAL A 179 8.49 -13.04 -14.02
CA VAL A 179 7.74 -13.89 -13.10
C VAL A 179 8.63 -14.18 -11.92
N VAL A 180 8.15 -13.85 -10.73
CA VAL A 180 8.77 -14.36 -9.50
C VAL A 180 8.12 -15.71 -9.17
N VAL A 181 8.97 -16.71 -8.99
CA VAL A 181 8.65 -18.12 -8.75
C VAL A 181 9.06 -18.45 -7.31
N SER A 182 8.19 -19.09 -6.53
CA SER A 182 8.50 -19.41 -5.13
C SER A 182 7.82 -20.71 -4.64
N ASP A 183 8.50 -21.37 -3.71
CA ASP A 183 8.02 -22.48 -2.88
C ASP A 183 7.33 -21.99 -1.58
N GLU A 184 7.32 -20.69 -1.31
CA GLU A 184 6.54 -20.10 -0.23
C GLU A 184 5.12 -19.73 -0.70
N TRP A 185 4.18 -20.62 -0.40
CA TRP A 185 2.78 -20.53 -0.83
C TRP A 185 1.92 -19.58 0.01
N SER A 186 2.42 -19.10 1.15
CA SER A 186 1.67 -18.16 1.97
C SER A 186 1.72 -16.77 1.33
N HIS A 187 0.55 -16.26 0.93
CA HIS A 187 0.38 -14.90 0.40
C HIS A 187 0.43 -13.86 1.54
N THR A 188 1.47 -13.91 2.37
CA THR A 188 1.67 -13.02 3.52
C THR A 188 2.42 -11.75 3.11
N SER A 189 2.33 -10.71 3.94
CA SER A 189 3.13 -9.48 3.77
C SER A 189 4.63 -9.76 3.70
N LEU A 190 5.10 -10.81 4.37
CA LEU A 190 6.49 -11.26 4.37
C LEU A 190 6.93 -11.75 2.99
N THR A 191 6.15 -12.64 2.38
CA THR A 191 6.43 -13.12 1.02
C THR A 191 6.44 -11.98 0.02
N VAL A 192 5.49 -11.04 0.12
CA VAL A 192 5.47 -9.83 -0.74
C VAL A 192 6.69 -8.94 -0.49
N PHE A 193 7.11 -8.74 0.77
CA PHE A 193 8.29 -7.97 1.13
C PHE A 193 9.58 -8.55 0.51
N VAL A 194 9.78 -9.87 0.56
CA VAL A 194 10.95 -10.50 -0.05
C VAL A 194 10.94 -10.38 -1.58
N ILE A 195 9.79 -10.67 -2.21
CA ILE A 195 9.59 -10.45 -3.65
C ILE A 195 9.96 -9.01 -4.02
N MET A 196 9.49 -8.04 -3.23
CA MET A 196 9.78 -6.62 -3.45
C MET A 196 11.27 -6.33 -3.39
N LYS A 197 12.02 -6.84 -2.40
CA LYS A 197 13.48 -6.66 -2.33
C LYS A 197 14.21 -7.19 -3.58
N HIS A 198 13.69 -8.23 -4.26
CA HIS A 198 14.23 -8.70 -5.54
C HIS A 198 13.85 -7.82 -6.73
N VAL A 199 12.58 -7.41 -6.84
CA VAL A 199 12.15 -6.45 -7.88
C VAL A 199 12.93 -5.14 -7.76
N VAL A 200 13.17 -4.65 -6.54
CA VAL A 200 13.97 -3.45 -6.25
C VAL A 200 15.41 -3.57 -6.76
N LYS A 201 16.08 -4.72 -6.52
CA LYS A 201 17.44 -4.98 -7.03
C LYS A 201 17.49 -4.93 -8.56
N GLU A 202 16.48 -5.50 -9.23
CA GLU A 202 16.37 -5.47 -10.68
C GLU A 202 16.18 -4.04 -11.23
N VAL A 203 15.41 -3.19 -10.55
CA VAL A 203 15.27 -1.78 -10.98
C VAL A 203 16.55 -0.99 -10.72
N LYS A 204 17.24 -1.19 -9.58
CA LYS A 204 18.57 -0.59 -9.31
C LYS A 204 19.63 -0.96 -10.35
N ALA A 205 19.54 -2.15 -10.94
CA ALA A 205 20.45 -2.58 -12.01
C ALA A 205 20.21 -1.85 -13.35
N VAL A 206 19.05 -1.21 -13.53
CA VAL A 206 18.66 -0.50 -14.76
C VAL A 206 18.74 1.01 -14.62
N LEU A 207 18.49 1.56 -13.42
CA LEU A 207 18.47 2.99 -13.13
C LEU A 207 19.37 3.29 -11.92
N GLN A 208 20.32 4.23 -12.08
CA GLN A 208 21.30 4.58 -11.03
C GLN A 208 20.67 5.30 -9.83
N ASN A 209 19.67 6.15 -10.09
CA ASN A 209 18.75 6.70 -9.10
C ASN A 209 17.36 6.19 -9.49
N VAL A 210 16.59 5.70 -8.52
CA VAL A 210 15.28 5.09 -8.77
C VAL A 210 14.25 5.70 -7.84
N GLU A 211 13.06 5.99 -8.38
CA GLU A 211 11.85 5.95 -7.57
C GLU A 211 10.91 4.85 -8.05
N MET A 212 10.45 4.03 -7.11
CA MET A 212 9.62 2.87 -7.40
C MET A 212 8.17 3.13 -7.09
N LYS A 213 7.31 2.74 -8.02
CA LYS A 213 5.86 2.81 -7.85
C LYS A 213 5.37 1.36 -7.86
N ARG A 214 5.02 0.82 -6.67
CA ARG A 214 5.11 -0.59 -6.12
C ARG A 214 6.36 -0.88 -5.21
N ALA A 215 6.25 -1.72 -4.15
CA ALA A 215 6.70 -1.37 -2.75
C ALA A 215 5.69 -1.64 -1.54
N ASP A 216 4.90 -2.73 -1.48
CA ASP A 216 3.60 -2.81 -0.72
C ASP A 216 3.67 -2.91 0.83
N PHE A 217 2.51 -2.76 1.52
CA PHE A 217 2.26 -2.63 2.98
C PHE A 217 2.60 -1.24 3.55
N PHE A 218 1.74 -0.68 4.41
CA PHE A 218 1.85 0.74 4.79
C PHE A 218 3.08 1.09 5.64
N SER A 219 3.55 0.21 6.53
CA SER A 219 4.81 0.48 7.26
C SER A 219 6.04 0.27 6.39
N ILE A 220 6.00 -0.65 5.41
CA ILE A 220 7.06 -0.80 4.39
C ILE A 220 7.16 0.49 3.56
N VAL A 221 6.05 1.09 3.15
CA VAL A 221 6.05 2.41 2.48
C VAL A 221 6.60 3.50 3.40
N ALA A 222 6.18 3.54 4.67
CA ALA A 222 6.59 4.55 5.65
C ALA A 222 8.09 4.53 6.01
N HIS A 223 8.74 3.38 5.84
CA HIS A 223 10.15 3.13 6.15
C HIS A 223 10.96 2.70 4.90
N HIS A 224 10.44 2.92 3.69
CA HIS A 224 11.06 2.48 2.44
C HIS A 224 12.48 3.06 2.26
N ASP A 225 12.69 4.30 2.69
CA ASP A 225 13.97 4.99 2.74
C ASP A 225 15.02 4.26 3.59
N THR A 226 14.61 3.66 4.71
CA THR A 226 15.46 2.82 5.56
C THR A 226 15.69 1.43 4.97
N ILE A 227 14.64 0.79 4.44
CA ILE A 227 14.66 -0.58 3.89
C ILE A 227 15.47 -0.63 2.59
N VAL A 228 15.34 0.42 1.77
CA VAL A 228 15.98 0.57 0.47
C VAL A 228 16.61 1.97 0.36
N PRO A 229 17.80 2.18 0.95
CA PRO A 229 18.50 3.45 0.83
C PRO A 229 18.71 3.86 -0.63
N GLY A 230 18.51 5.15 -0.91
CA GLY A 230 18.61 5.73 -2.24
C GLY A 230 17.40 5.51 -3.16
N ILE A 231 16.30 4.92 -2.68
CA ILE A 231 15.04 4.80 -3.43
C ILE A 231 13.88 5.35 -2.63
N LYS A 232 13.16 6.31 -3.20
CA LYS A 232 11.84 6.70 -2.71
C LYS A 232 10.77 5.85 -3.39
N ALA A 233 9.65 5.64 -2.70
CA ALA A 233 8.55 4.87 -3.26
C ALA A 233 7.18 5.51 -3.03
N SER A 234 6.28 5.21 -3.95
CA SER A 234 4.85 5.52 -3.83
C SER A 234 3.99 4.32 -4.17
N TRP A 235 2.81 4.31 -3.57
CA TRP A 235 1.84 3.24 -3.62
C TRP A 235 0.64 3.58 -4.47
N LEU A 236 0.20 2.62 -5.29
CA LEU A 236 -1.01 2.76 -6.11
C LEU A 236 -1.74 1.40 -6.17
N TYR A 237 -2.98 1.34 -5.71
CA TYR A 237 -3.84 0.14 -5.84
C TYR A 237 -4.88 0.35 -6.95
N PHE A 238 -5.23 -0.70 -7.70
CA PHE A 238 -6.43 -0.69 -8.52
C PHE A 238 -7.65 -1.18 -7.73
N GLU A 239 -8.85 -0.80 -8.17
CA GLU A 239 -10.09 -1.34 -7.61
C GLU A 239 -10.19 -2.86 -7.83
N ALA A 240 -10.56 -3.59 -6.78
CA ALA A 240 -10.49 -5.05 -6.78
C ALA A 240 -11.47 -5.71 -7.78
N GLY A 241 -10.96 -6.69 -8.53
CA GLY A 241 -11.73 -7.45 -9.53
C GLY A 241 -11.90 -6.75 -10.88
N HIS A 242 -11.23 -5.62 -11.12
CA HIS A 242 -11.29 -4.86 -12.37
C HIS A 242 -10.26 -5.26 -13.40
N GLY A 243 -10.43 -6.49 -13.89
CA GLY A 243 -10.00 -6.88 -15.23
C GLY A 243 -8.51 -7.09 -15.45
N LYS A 244 -8.24 -7.75 -16.59
CA LYS A 244 -6.91 -8.24 -16.96
C LYS A 244 -5.95 -7.09 -17.26
N GLY A 245 -4.93 -6.95 -16.42
CA GLY A 245 -3.84 -6.00 -16.54
C GLY A 245 -2.72 -6.47 -17.48
N PRO A 246 -1.51 -5.88 -17.37
CA PRO A 246 -0.32 -6.32 -18.09
C PRO A 246 0.19 -7.72 -17.66
N CYS A 247 -0.14 -8.13 -16.43
CA CYS A 247 0.40 -9.32 -15.80
C CYS A 247 -0.33 -10.62 -16.20
N ASP A 248 -1.62 -10.57 -16.55
CA ASP A 248 -2.41 -11.75 -16.96
C ASP A 248 -1.91 -12.46 -18.23
N GLY A 249 -1.06 -11.80 -19.02
CA GLY A 249 -0.50 -12.34 -20.27
C GLY A 249 0.83 -13.07 -20.10
N VAL A 250 1.30 -13.23 -18.85
CA VAL A 250 2.67 -13.66 -18.54
C VAL A 250 2.75 -15.16 -18.26
N LEU A 251 1.64 -15.81 -17.92
CA LEU A 251 1.62 -17.20 -17.45
C LEU A 251 1.31 -18.19 -18.57
N HIS A 252 2.01 -19.32 -18.57
CA HIS A 252 1.92 -20.40 -19.56
C HIS A 252 1.59 -21.72 -18.86
N THR A 253 0.86 -22.60 -19.56
CA THR A 253 0.54 -23.95 -19.08
C THR A 253 1.61 -24.94 -19.51
N ALA A 254 2.23 -25.65 -18.56
CA ALA A 254 3.19 -26.73 -18.81
C ALA A 254 3.07 -27.82 -17.74
N THR A 255 3.32 -29.08 -18.11
CA THR A 255 3.34 -30.22 -17.18
C THR A 255 4.64 -30.19 -16.40
N ILE A 256 4.57 -29.70 -15.16
CA ILE A 256 5.71 -29.40 -14.30
C ILE A 256 5.46 -30.03 -12.93
N GLN A 257 6.46 -30.72 -12.38
CA GLN A 257 6.30 -31.60 -11.21
C GLN A 257 6.69 -30.91 -9.89
N SER A 258 7.62 -29.95 -9.92
CA SER A 258 8.08 -29.18 -8.76
C SER A 258 8.32 -27.70 -9.09
N THR A 259 8.51 -26.89 -8.04
CA THR A 259 8.87 -25.47 -8.16
C THR A 259 10.22 -25.26 -8.85
N ASP A 260 11.21 -26.11 -8.54
CA ASP A 260 12.52 -26.10 -9.17
C ASP A 260 12.41 -26.44 -10.67
N ASP A 261 11.64 -27.47 -11.03
CA ASP A 261 11.36 -27.80 -12.43
C ASP A 261 10.70 -26.62 -13.14
N PHE A 262 9.77 -25.91 -12.48
CA PHE A 262 9.15 -24.70 -13.04
C PHE A 262 10.19 -23.62 -13.34
N PHE A 263 11.10 -23.38 -12.41
CA PHE A 263 12.12 -22.35 -12.56
C PHE A 263 13.16 -22.72 -13.63
N GLN A 264 13.59 -23.98 -13.72
CA GLN A 264 14.49 -24.42 -14.78
C GLN A 264 13.80 -24.40 -16.15
N TRP A 265 12.54 -24.86 -16.24
CA TRP A 265 11.74 -24.75 -17.46
C TRP A 265 11.55 -23.28 -17.90
N GLY A 266 11.33 -22.37 -16.95
CA GLY A 266 11.23 -20.93 -17.21
C GLY A 266 12.52 -20.35 -17.81
N LYS A 267 13.69 -20.80 -17.33
CA LYS A 267 14.99 -20.38 -17.88
C LYS A 267 15.22 -20.87 -19.31
N THR A 268 14.73 -22.06 -19.69
CA THR A 268 14.90 -22.57 -21.06
C THR A 268 13.98 -21.90 -22.08
N GLN A 269 13.09 -21.00 -21.65
CA GLN A 269 12.28 -20.16 -22.54
C GLN A 269 13.10 -18.98 -23.10
N GLU A 270 14.25 -19.27 -23.74
CA GLU A 270 15.24 -18.28 -24.23
C GLU A 270 14.66 -17.29 -25.25
N ASN A 271 13.60 -17.67 -25.98
CA ASN A 271 12.86 -16.80 -26.90
C ASN A 271 11.71 -16.01 -26.25
N SER A 272 11.49 -16.14 -24.94
CA SER A 272 10.44 -15.39 -24.24
C SER A 272 10.96 -14.03 -23.77
N ALA A 273 10.14 -12.99 -23.90
CA ALA A 273 10.40 -11.67 -23.32
C ALA A 273 10.17 -11.64 -21.78
N LEU A 274 10.22 -12.81 -21.13
CA LEU A 274 9.89 -13.03 -19.73
C LEU A 274 11.12 -13.46 -18.95
N ARG A 275 11.50 -12.71 -17.93
CA ARG A 275 12.56 -13.12 -17.00
C ARG A 275 11.97 -13.89 -15.81
N TYR A 276 12.50 -15.05 -15.50
CA TYR A 276 12.13 -15.79 -14.29
C TYR A 276 13.10 -15.49 -13.15
N ILE A 277 12.59 -15.30 -11.93
CA ILE A 277 13.36 -15.04 -10.71
C ILE A 277 12.86 -16.00 -9.63
N PHE A 278 13.75 -16.75 -9.00
CA PHE A 278 13.38 -17.66 -7.91
C PHE A 278 13.57 -17.01 -6.54
N VAL A 279 12.56 -17.12 -5.68
CA VAL A 279 12.56 -16.66 -4.29
C VAL A 279 12.29 -17.86 -3.39
N PRO A 280 13.32 -18.44 -2.76
CA PRO A 280 13.14 -19.59 -1.89
C PRO A 280 12.52 -19.18 -0.54
N LYS A 281 11.76 -20.10 0.06
CA LYS A 281 11.16 -19.97 1.40
C LYS A 281 12.14 -19.63 2.53
N SER A 282 13.40 -20.02 2.41
CA SER A 282 14.45 -19.63 3.36
C SER A 282 14.59 -18.12 3.48
N GLN A 283 14.57 -17.39 2.35
CA GLN A 283 14.67 -15.92 2.35
C GLN A 283 13.44 -15.25 2.96
N CYS A 284 12.25 -15.86 2.86
CA CYS A 284 11.08 -15.42 3.62
C CYS A 284 11.31 -15.58 5.12
N THR A 285 11.85 -16.72 5.56
CA THR A 285 12.18 -16.95 6.98
C THR A 285 13.23 -15.95 7.49
N GLU A 286 14.29 -15.69 6.72
CA GLU A 286 15.34 -14.71 7.05
C GLU A 286 14.80 -13.28 7.17
N ALA A 287 13.88 -12.87 6.29
CA ALA A 287 13.29 -11.53 6.29
C ALA A 287 12.24 -11.30 7.40
N LEU A 288 11.89 -12.33 8.19
CA LEU A 288 10.87 -12.22 9.23
C LEU A 288 11.28 -11.23 10.33
N GLU A 289 12.54 -11.24 10.75
CA GLU A 289 13.06 -10.34 11.78
C GLU A 289 13.16 -8.89 11.28
N GLU A 290 13.57 -8.71 10.02
CA GLU A 290 13.57 -7.38 9.38
C GLU A 290 12.16 -6.79 9.32
N LEU A 291 11.16 -7.59 8.91
CA LEU A 291 9.77 -7.14 8.85
C LEU A 291 9.13 -6.94 10.23
N SER A 292 9.48 -7.77 11.21
CA SER A 292 8.93 -7.65 12.57
C SER A 292 9.40 -6.39 13.28
N ASN A 293 10.57 -5.84 12.93
CA ASN A 293 11.07 -4.56 13.44
C ASN A 293 10.38 -3.32 12.81
N LEU A 294 9.59 -3.51 11.75
CA LEU A 294 8.86 -2.43 11.04
C LEU A 294 7.42 -2.25 11.55
N VAL A 295 7.18 -2.46 12.86
CA VAL A 295 5.84 -2.32 13.46
C VAL A 295 5.33 -0.89 13.31
N GLY A 296 4.28 -0.72 12.51
CA GLY A 296 3.61 0.55 12.30
C GLY A 296 2.13 0.51 12.65
N LYS A 297 1.57 1.65 13.06
CA LYS A 297 0.16 1.79 13.44
C LYS A 297 -0.78 1.36 12.31
N HIS A 298 -1.87 0.68 12.66
CA HIS A 298 -2.90 0.32 11.68
C HIS A 298 -3.70 1.54 11.22
N VAL A 299 -3.62 1.87 9.94
CA VAL A 299 -4.53 2.83 9.29
C VAL A 299 -5.92 2.20 9.14
N LYS A 300 -6.97 2.90 9.54
CA LYS A 300 -8.36 2.43 9.37
C LYS A 300 -8.79 2.57 7.91
N GLY A 301 -9.56 1.59 7.42
CA GLY A 301 -10.19 1.68 6.10
C GLY A 301 -9.26 1.41 4.90
N THR A 302 -8.13 0.72 5.10
CA THR A 302 -7.10 0.43 4.07
C THR A 302 -7.65 -0.02 2.71
N ILE A 303 -8.72 -0.82 2.69
CA ILE A 303 -9.40 -1.33 1.48
C ILE A 303 -9.93 -0.22 0.54
N GLN A 304 -10.14 1.00 1.05
CA GLN A 304 -10.60 2.15 0.26
C GLN A 304 -9.47 3.06 -0.21
N VAL A 305 -8.26 2.89 0.34
CA VAL A 305 -7.06 3.65 -0.05
C VAL A 305 -6.58 3.13 -1.39
N HIS A 306 -6.35 4.02 -2.34
CA HIS A 306 -5.85 3.69 -3.68
C HIS A 306 -4.53 4.40 -4.03
N ALA A 307 -4.08 5.33 -3.19
CA ALA A 307 -2.73 5.87 -3.23
C ALA A 307 -2.16 6.05 -1.82
N VAL A 308 -0.86 5.77 -1.66
CA VAL A 308 -0.07 6.06 -0.45
C VAL A 308 1.26 6.65 -0.90
N ILE A 309 1.75 7.67 -0.21
CA ILE A 309 3.08 8.23 -0.46
C ILE A 309 3.83 8.33 0.86
N SER A 310 5.13 8.02 0.85
CA SER A 310 5.98 8.27 2.02
C SER A 310 6.34 9.75 2.07
N LEU A 311 6.22 10.35 3.25
CA LEU A 311 6.76 11.67 3.56
C LEU A 311 8.08 11.56 4.37
N GLY A 312 8.63 10.35 4.48
CA GLY A 312 9.82 10.02 5.27
C GLY A 312 9.54 9.91 6.77
N LYS A 313 10.54 9.46 7.54
CA LYS A 313 10.49 9.40 9.02
C LYS A 313 9.28 8.65 9.59
N GLY A 314 8.78 7.62 8.90
CA GLY A 314 7.59 6.88 9.31
C GLY A 314 6.27 7.61 9.08
N ILE A 315 6.23 8.66 8.25
CA ILE A 315 4.99 9.39 7.88
C ILE A 315 4.54 8.96 6.48
N ILE A 316 3.24 8.75 6.32
CA ILE A 316 2.60 8.52 5.01
C ILE A 316 1.43 9.48 4.80
N ALA A 317 1.15 9.82 3.54
CA ALA A 317 -0.15 10.37 3.14
C ALA A 317 -0.92 9.33 2.31
N VAL A 318 -2.21 9.16 2.59
CA VAL A 318 -3.12 8.21 1.91
C VAL A 318 -4.25 8.95 1.20
N ARG A 319 -4.77 8.39 0.10
CA ARG A 319 -5.95 8.93 -0.61
C ARG A 319 -6.77 7.81 -1.25
N ASN A 320 -8.08 8.05 -1.39
CA ASN A 320 -9.03 7.10 -2.00
C ASN A 320 -8.92 6.98 -3.54
N THR A 321 -8.10 7.83 -4.16
CA THR A 321 -7.70 7.82 -5.58
C THR A 321 -6.26 8.33 -5.70
N SER A 322 -5.58 7.98 -6.78
CA SER A 322 -4.29 8.56 -7.15
C SER A 322 -4.49 9.98 -7.68
N CYS A 323 -3.45 10.79 -7.65
CA CYS A 323 -3.46 12.07 -8.33
C CYS A 323 -2.06 12.44 -8.80
N PHE A 324 -1.88 12.55 -10.10
CA PHE A 324 -0.65 13.01 -10.75
C PHE A 324 -0.88 14.31 -11.54
N CYS A 325 -1.83 15.14 -11.10
CA CYS A 325 -1.97 16.51 -11.60
C CYS A 325 -0.72 17.33 -11.23
N ASP A 326 -0.52 18.46 -11.90
CA ASP A 326 0.71 19.26 -11.80
C ASP A 326 0.96 19.80 -10.38
N LYS A 327 -0.09 19.87 -9.54
CA LYS A 327 0.04 20.18 -8.10
C LYS A 327 0.49 18.99 -7.25
N CYS A 328 0.02 17.77 -7.57
CA CYS A 328 0.34 16.54 -6.84
C CYS A 328 1.58 15.81 -7.40
N PHE A 329 2.20 16.31 -8.47
CA PHE A 329 3.36 15.70 -9.11
C PHE A 329 4.35 16.77 -9.54
N ILE A 330 5.31 17.07 -8.66
CA ILE A 330 6.29 18.16 -8.80
C ILE A 330 7.67 17.53 -8.88
N ASP A 331 8.48 17.87 -9.88
CA ASP A 331 9.86 17.39 -10.07
C ASP A 331 10.01 15.84 -10.00
N GLY A 332 9.03 15.13 -10.55
CA GLY A 332 8.95 13.65 -10.52
C GLY A 332 8.40 13.06 -9.20
N GLN A 333 8.27 13.89 -8.17
CA GLN A 333 7.84 13.52 -6.82
C GLN A 333 6.32 13.59 -6.68
N PRO A 334 5.66 12.56 -6.13
CA PRO A 334 4.27 12.68 -5.73
C PRO A 334 4.15 13.42 -4.39
N VAL A 335 3.31 14.46 -4.33
CA VAL A 335 3.11 15.31 -3.14
C VAL A 335 1.61 15.44 -2.78
N PRO A 336 1.24 15.57 -1.49
CA PRO A 336 -0.15 15.52 -1.05
C PRO A 336 -0.89 16.87 -1.20
N ALA A 337 -0.80 17.54 -2.35
CA ALA A 337 -1.18 18.95 -2.49
C ALA A 337 -2.65 19.24 -2.85
N CYS A 338 -3.46 18.23 -3.22
CA CYS A 338 -4.87 18.39 -3.53
C CYS A 338 -5.78 17.81 -2.44
N ASP A 339 -7.04 18.21 -2.43
CA ASP A 339 -8.02 17.71 -1.46
C ASP A 339 -8.15 16.17 -1.48
N GLY A 340 -8.40 15.60 -0.30
CA GLY A 340 -8.64 14.18 -0.10
C GLY A 340 -7.42 13.35 0.31
N TRP A 341 -6.23 13.94 0.43
CA TRP A 341 -5.09 13.32 1.11
C TRP A 341 -5.27 13.38 2.64
N THR A 342 -4.97 12.29 3.34
CA THR A 342 -4.94 12.20 4.82
C THR A 342 -3.56 11.75 5.26
N VAL A 343 -2.94 12.44 6.23
CA VAL A 343 -1.60 12.11 6.74
C VAL A 343 -1.68 11.22 7.98
N HIS A 344 -0.79 10.23 8.07
CA HIS A 344 -0.67 9.31 9.20
C HIS A 344 0.80 9.15 9.65
N GLN A 345 1.05 9.30 10.95
CA GLN A 345 2.29 8.87 11.60
C GLN A 345 2.20 7.36 11.85
N MET A 346 3.10 6.57 11.27
CA MET A 346 3.12 5.11 11.39
C MET A 346 3.96 4.64 12.58
N SER A 347 5.01 5.36 12.97
CA SER A 347 5.85 4.99 14.13
C SER A 347 5.23 5.40 15.48
N GLU A 348 5.71 4.76 16.56
CA GLU A 348 5.42 5.12 17.96
C GLU A 348 6.43 6.13 18.55
N THR A 349 7.44 6.55 17.78
CA THR A 349 8.25 7.72 18.12
C THR A 349 7.31 8.92 18.26
N ASN A 350 7.35 9.60 19.42
CA ASN A 350 6.61 10.85 19.65
C ASN A 350 7.24 12.00 18.85
N ILE A 351 7.07 11.96 17.52
CA ILE A 351 7.19 13.12 16.66
C ILE A 351 5.89 13.90 16.86
N GLN A 352 5.94 14.99 17.63
CA GLN A 352 4.86 15.96 17.59
C GLN A 352 4.84 16.58 16.19
N VAL A 353 3.82 16.23 15.42
CA VAL A 353 3.54 16.86 14.14
C VAL A 353 2.87 18.20 14.43
N THR A 354 3.67 19.26 14.41
CA THR A 354 3.19 20.64 14.29
C THR A 354 3.92 21.33 13.15
N GLU A 355 3.12 21.74 12.17
CA GLU A 355 3.39 22.78 11.16
C GLU A 355 4.57 22.59 10.20
N LEU A 356 4.30 21.80 9.14
CA LEU A 356 4.85 22.08 7.81
C LEU A 356 4.17 23.32 7.17
N MET A 357 4.27 24.47 7.83
CA MET A 357 3.98 25.81 7.28
C MET A 357 4.31 26.89 8.33
N GLU A 358 5.58 27.27 8.45
CA GLU A 358 6.03 28.68 8.31
C GLU A 358 7.54 28.80 8.55
N CYS A 359 8.14 29.81 7.91
CA CYS A 359 9.55 30.17 8.08
C CYS A 359 9.68 31.14 9.26
N ASN A 360 10.52 30.86 10.27
CA ASN A 360 11.30 31.87 11.01
C ASN A 360 12.31 31.26 12.00
N LYS A 361 13.32 32.06 12.40
CA LYS A 361 14.44 31.66 13.28
C LYS A 361 14.05 31.67 14.76
N ILE A 362 14.64 30.78 15.57
CA ILE A 362 14.56 30.81 17.03
C ILE A 362 15.74 31.60 17.61
N ASN A 363 15.50 32.42 18.64
CA ASN A 363 16.50 33.21 19.35
C ASN A 363 17.00 32.48 20.61
N THR A 364 18.29 32.59 20.93
CA THR A 364 18.97 31.77 21.96
C THR A 364 18.93 32.34 23.39
N ASP A 365 18.36 33.53 23.59
CA ASP A 365 18.51 34.28 24.85
C ASP A 365 17.65 33.75 26.03
N GLU A 366 16.63 32.92 25.77
CA GLU A 366 15.67 32.50 26.82
C GLU A 366 16.14 31.34 27.72
N LEU A 367 17.22 30.62 27.34
CA LEU A 367 17.67 29.42 28.07
C LEU A 367 18.27 29.71 29.46
N HIS A 368 18.63 30.97 29.74
CA HIS A 368 19.48 31.36 30.88
C HIS A 368 18.72 31.99 32.05
N GLN A 369 17.39 31.92 32.06
CA GLN A 369 16.57 32.50 33.13
C GLN A 369 16.50 31.60 34.37
N VAL A 370 16.93 32.13 35.52
CA VAL A 370 16.80 31.48 36.84
C VAL A 370 15.33 31.19 37.16
N ASN A 371 15.08 30.08 37.88
CA ASN A 371 13.79 29.47 38.19
C ASN A 371 13.02 28.84 37.02
N ARG A 372 13.61 28.76 35.81
CA ARG A 372 13.04 27.98 34.70
C ARG A 372 13.32 26.48 34.85
N TYR A 373 12.35 25.65 34.49
CA TYR A 373 12.52 24.20 34.39
C TYR A 373 13.17 23.82 33.06
N VAL A 374 14.22 23.00 33.13
CA VAL A 374 15.01 22.55 32.00
C VAL A 374 15.17 21.03 32.03
N ALA A 375 15.18 20.41 30.86
CA ALA A 375 15.57 19.02 30.69
C ALA A 375 17.03 18.99 30.24
N ALA A 376 17.88 18.30 31.00
CA ALA A 376 19.29 18.12 30.70
C ALA A 376 19.63 16.63 30.56
N ILE A 377 20.64 16.32 29.73
CA ILE A 377 21.17 14.97 29.58
C ILE A 377 22.41 14.84 30.44
N TYR A 378 22.44 13.82 31.31
CA TYR A 378 23.61 13.42 32.08
C TYR A 378 23.77 11.91 31.96
N GLU A 379 24.98 11.41 31.67
CA GLU A 379 25.27 9.97 31.46
C GLU A 379 24.25 9.26 30.52
N SER A 380 23.91 9.90 29.40
CA SER A 380 22.93 9.42 28.40
C SER A 380 21.51 9.20 28.94
N ARG A 381 21.15 9.81 30.07
CA ARG A 381 19.81 9.80 30.67
C ARG A 381 19.28 11.23 30.81
N TRP A 382 17.98 11.39 30.65
CA TRP A 382 17.30 12.67 30.79
C TRP A 382 16.91 12.92 32.24
N TYR A 383 17.24 14.12 32.73
CA TYR A 383 16.86 14.61 34.04
C TYR A 383 16.14 15.95 33.89
N VAL A 384 15.03 16.12 34.60
CA VAL A 384 14.33 17.41 34.69
C VAL A 384 14.80 18.12 35.95
N GLY A 385 15.17 19.38 35.82
CA GLY A 385 15.61 20.21 36.94
C GLY A 385 15.19 21.66 36.77
N GLN A 386 15.47 22.47 37.77
CA GLN A 386 15.22 23.91 37.75
C GLN A 386 16.55 24.66 37.79
N VAL A 387 16.75 25.63 36.89
CA VAL A 387 17.93 26.50 36.90
C VAL A 387 17.91 27.32 38.19
N SER A 388 18.89 27.11 39.07
CA SER A 388 19.00 27.80 40.36
C SER A 388 19.86 29.06 40.27
N GLU A 389 20.83 29.08 39.35
CA GLU A 389 21.78 30.16 39.14
C GLU A 389 22.36 30.06 37.72
N TYR A 390 22.75 31.19 37.14
CA TYR A 390 23.43 31.27 35.84
C TYR A 390 24.64 32.18 35.97
N ASP A 391 25.82 31.62 35.72
CA ASP A 391 27.06 32.39 35.60
C ASP A 391 27.19 32.95 34.19
N LYS A 392 27.28 34.27 34.09
CA LYS A 392 27.36 34.99 32.80
C LYS A 392 28.76 35.02 32.22
N ASP A 393 29.79 34.90 33.06
CA ASP A 393 31.18 35.03 32.64
C ASP A 393 31.69 33.70 32.07
N ASP A 394 31.29 32.57 32.69
CA ASP A 394 31.60 31.21 32.20
C ASP A 394 30.47 30.56 31.35
N GLN A 395 29.30 31.20 31.23
CA GLN A 395 28.09 30.67 30.54
C GLN A 395 27.56 29.34 31.12
N GLU A 396 27.70 29.11 32.41
CA GLU A 396 27.30 27.87 33.09
C GLU A 396 25.98 28.02 33.87
N CYS A 397 25.08 27.04 33.73
CA CYS A 397 23.83 26.98 34.51
C CYS A 397 23.95 25.96 35.64
N ASN A 398 23.73 26.37 36.90
CA ASN A 398 23.50 25.45 38.01
C ASN A 398 22.04 24.95 37.95
N ILE A 399 21.85 23.64 37.97
CA ILE A 399 20.52 23.01 37.82
C ILE A 399 20.23 22.10 39.02
N ASN A 400 19.15 22.40 39.75
CA ASN A 400 18.63 21.55 40.80
C ASN A 400 17.71 20.48 40.20
N PHE A 401 18.20 19.23 40.08
CA PHE A 401 17.43 18.12 39.52
C PHE A 401 16.28 17.67 40.44
N MET A 402 15.12 17.40 39.85
CA MET A 402 13.93 16.92 40.54
C MET A 402 13.96 15.39 40.66
N VAL A 403 13.66 14.87 41.86
CA VAL A 403 13.61 13.43 42.14
C VAL A 403 12.18 13.04 42.54
N ALA A 404 11.70 11.91 42.01
CA ALA A 404 10.32 11.48 42.19
C ALA A 404 10.05 10.91 43.61
N GLY A 405 9.61 11.78 44.52
CA GLY A 405 8.71 11.42 45.63
C GLY A 405 9.30 10.65 46.83
N LYS A 406 9.46 11.37 47.96
CA LYS A 406 9.74 10.84 49.31
C LYS A 406 11.03 10.02 49.48
N THR A 407 12.17 10.72 49.48
CA THR A 407 12.98 10.95 50.71
C THR A 407 13.95 12.11 50.42
N LEU A 408 14.05 13.09 51.32
CA LEU A 408 15.09 14.12 51.23
C LEU A 408 16.42 13.53 51.68
N SER A 409 17.26 13.11 50.73
CA SER A 409 18.69 12.90 50.95
C SER A 409 19.47 14.05 50.32
N ASN A 410 20.41 14.62 51.10
CA ASN A 410 21.14 15.82 50.70
C ASN A 410 22.14 15.55 49.56
N GLY A 411 22.16 16.46 48.58
CA GLY A 411 23.39 16.86 47.92
C GLY A 411 23.89 16.01 46.74
N LEU A 412 23.38 16.30 45.55
CA LEU A 412 24.15 16.21 44.31
C LEU A 412 24.22 17.61 43.70
N ARG A 413 25.30 18.34 44.02
CA ARG A 413 25.67 19.60 43.37
C ARG A 413 26.76 19.28 42.34
N ASN A 414 26.38 19.22 41.07
CA ASN A 414 27.33 19.05 39.97
C ASN A 414 27.26 20.30 39.07
N HIS A 415 28.41 20.92 38.83
CA HIS A 415 28.55 22.00 37.85
C HIS A 415 28.51 21.43 36.43
N ILE A 416 27.79 22.07 35.52
CA ILE A 416 27.67 21.65 34.12
C ILE A 416 28.27 22.73 33.21
N ARG A 417 29.46 22.43 32.67
CA ARG A 417 30.09 23.23 31.63
C ARG A 417 29.37 23.11 30.30
N PHE A 418 28.75 24.19 29.84
CA PHE A 418 28.26 24.31 28.46
C PHE A 418 29.40 24.67 27.50
N GLY A 419 30.37 23.76 27.39
CA GLY A 419 31.59 23.97 26.62
C GLY A 419 31.99 22.76 25.79
N TYR A 420 31.17 22.35 24.82
CA TYR A 420 31.57 21.82 23.50
C TYR A 420 30.33 21.66 22.60
N GLN A 421 30.43 22.00 21.31
CA GLN A 421 29.30 22.13 20.38
C GLN A 421 28.59 20.78 20.09
N VAL A 422 27.40 20.57 20.68
CA VAL A 422 26.46 19.50 20.31
C VAL A 422 25.02 20.06 20.38
N PRO A 423 24.09 19.76 19.46
CA PRO A 423 22.81 20.47 19.37
C PRO A 423 21.86 20.21 20.55
N THR A 424 21.57 21.25 21.32
CA THR A 424 20.62 21.26 22.43
C THR A 424 19.18 21.41 21.93
N TYR A 425 18.31 20.45 22.29
CA TYR A 425 16.85 20.61 22.22
C TYR A 425 16.30 20.64 23.65
N CYS A 426 15.75 21.78 24.07
CA CYS A 426 15.08 21.93 25.36
C CYS A 426 13.63 22.35 25.11
N ALA A 427 12.67 21.57 25.61
CA ALA A 427 11.24 21.85 25.46
C ALA A 427 10.66 22.35 26.78
N HIS A 428 10.00 23.51 26.76
CA HIS A 428 9.38 24.10 27.94
C HIS A 428 7.88 23.79 27.99
N TRP A 429 7.37 23.45 29.17
CA TRP A 429 5.95 23.21 29.43
C TRP A 429 5.48 24.16 30.53
N MET A 430 4.58 25.09 30.21
CA MET A 430 3.78 25.90 31.16
C MET A 430 2.62 26.53 30.36
N SER A 431 1.39 26.04 30.48
CA SER A 431 0.43 26.25 31.58
C SER A 431 -0.57 27.37 31.30
N ARG A 432 -1.70 27.01 30.68
CA ARG A 432 -3.05 27.16 31.27
C ARG A 432 -4.00 26.18 30.61
#